data_AF-A0A6B3HRS1-F1
#
_entry.id   AF-A0A6B3HRS1-F1
#
_cell.length_a   1.000
_cell.length_b   1.000
_cell.length_c   1.000
_cell.angle_alpha   90.00
_cell.angle_beta   90.00
_cell.angle_gamma   90.00
#
_symmetry.space_group_name_H-M   'P 1'
#
loop_
_entity.id
_entity.type
_entity.pdbx_description
1 polymer ?
#
loop_
_entity_poly.entity_id
_entity_poly.type
_entity_poly.pdbx_seq_one_letter_code
_entity_poly.pdbx_strand_id
1 'polypeptide(L)'
;EAPARYVRSGIGDAISNISCVADWELAHEVNGEEIDGLAAAMARQAGEAVLRHPGGVGDDAFLKVLAEGLVLTGISMSVAGDSRPASGACHEINHAFDL
;
A
#
# COMPACT_ATOMS: atom_id res chain seq x y z
N GLU A 1 -5.10 -16.60 -16.74
CA GLU A 1 -4.48 -15.30 -16.46
C GLU A 1 -5.54 -14.29 -16.07
N ALA A 2 -5.26 -13.41 -15.10
CA ALA A 2 -6.15 -12.30 -14.78
C ALA A 2 -6.05 -11.21 -15.85
N PRO A 3 -7.14 -10.52 -16.23
CA PRO A 3 -7.07 -9.35 -17.11
C PRO A 3 -6.08 -8.31 -16.60
N ALA A 4 -5.22 -7.78 -17.49
CA ALA A 4 -4.14 -6.84 -17.13
C ALA A 4 -4.61 -5.61 -16.35
N ARG A 5 -5.86 -5.18 -16.54
CA ARG A 5 -6.46 -4.08 -15.76
C ARG A 5 -6.50 -4.35 -14.25
N TYR A 6 -6.72 -5.60 -13.84
CA TYR A 6 -6.77 -5.96 -12.41
C TYR A 6 -5.38 -6.00 -11.79
N VAL A 7 -4.38 -6.44 -12.56
CA VAL A 7 -2.98 -6.37 -12.14
C VAL A 7 -2.58 -4.91 -11.94
N ARG A 8 -2.91 -4.02 -12.88
CA ARG A 8 -2.65 -2.58 -12.75
C ARG A 8 -3.37 -1.95 -11.56
N SER A 9 -4.60 -2.38 -11.27
CA SER A 9 -5.32 -1.95 -10.08
C SER A 9 -4.56 -2.31 -8.80
N GLY A 10 -4.07 -3.55 -8.69
CA GLY A 10 -3.29 -3.99 -7.54
C GLY A 10 -1.94 -3.27 -7.41
N ILE A 11 -1.30 -2.91 -8.54
CA ILE A 11 -0.08 -2.09 -8.52
C ILE A 11 -0.36 -0.72 -7.87
N GLY A 12 -1.46 -0.07 -8.26
CA GLY A 12 -1.87 1.21 -7.70
C GLY A 12 -2.07 1.12 -6.19
N ASP A 13 -2.83 0.12 -5.74
CA ASP A 13 -3.13 -0.11 -4.32
C ASP A 13 -1.86 -0.41 -3.49
N ALA A 14 -0.95 -1.23 -4.00
CA ALA A 14 0.32 -1.50 -3.31
C ALA A 14 1.22 -0.26 -3.20
N ILE A 15 1.35 0.51 -4.29
CA ILE A 15 2.20 1.70 -4.31
C ILE A 15 1.62 2.81 -3.41
N SER A 16 0.30 2.92 -3.31
CA SER A 16 -0.33 3.93 -2.43
C SER A 16 0.10 3.83 -0.98
N ASN A 17 0.49 2.65 -0.48
CA ASN A 17 1.05 2.50 0.87
C ASN A 17 2.15 3.52 1.19
N ILE A 18 3.00 3.88 0.21
CA ILE A 18 4.07 4.86 0.41
C ILE A 18 3.47 6.24 0.77
N SER A 19 2.39 6.62 0.09
CA SER A 19 1.64 7.84 0.37
C SER A 19 0.89 7.75 1.69
N CYS A 20 0.23 6.61 1.96
CA CYS A 20 -0.55 6.40 3.20
C CYS A 20 0.35 6.49 4.45
N VAL A 21 1.55 5.91 4.41
CA VAL A 21 2.51 6.03 5.51
C VAL A 21 3.01 7.47 5.67
N ALA A 22 3.21 8.22 4.58
CA ALA A 22 3.58 9.64 4.67
C ALA A 22 2.46 10.50 5.27
N ASP A 23 1.19 10.20 4.94
CA ASP A 23 0.03 10.85 5.56
C ASP A 23 -0.04 10.52 7.07
N TRP A 24 0.24 9.27 7.44
CA TRP A 24 0.27 8.86 8.85
C TRP A 24 1.42 9.53 9.62
N GLU A 25 2.62 9.61 9.03
CA GLU A 25 3.77 10.38 9.55
C GLU A 25 3.40 11.85 9.78
N LEU A 26 2.74 12.49 8.80
CA LEU A 26 2.27 13.86 8.94
C LEU A 26 1.21 14.00 10.06
N ALA A 27 0.28 13.05 10.17
CA ALA A 27 -0.75 13.07 11.19
C ALA A 27 -0.15 12.89 12.60
N HIS A 28 0.90 12.10 12.75
CA HIS A 28 1.70 12.05 13.98
C HIS A 28 2.34 13.40 14.29
N GLU A 29 3.01 14.03 13.32
CA GLU A 29 3.70 15.31 13.52
C GLU A 29 2.73 16.45 13.90
N VAL A 30 1.56 16.52 13.27
CA VAL A 30 0.62 17.63 13.42
C VAL A 30 -0.38 17.39 14.57
N ASN A 31 -0.89 16.17 14.71
CA ASN A 31 -1.98 15.85 15.63
C ASN A 31 -1.54 14.95 16.80
N GLY A 32 -0.32 14.41 16.79
CA GLY A 32 0.17 13.50 17.83
C GLY A 32 -0.41 12.09 17.75
N GLU A 33 -0.89 11.65 16.57
CA GLU A 33 -1.40 10.28 16.38
C GLU A 33 -0.30 9.24 16.63
N GLU A 34 -0.61 8.12 17.27
CA GLU A 34 0.39 7.06 17.45
C GLU A 34 0.74 6.40 16.11
N ILE A 35 2.03 6.05 15.95
CA ILE A 35 2.55 5.29 14.81
C ILE A 35 3.13 3.98 15.31
N ASP A 36 2.68 2.87 14.71
CA ASP A 36 3.40 1.60 14.78
C ASP A 36 4.49 1.57 13.71
N GLY A 37 5.74 1.72 14.14
CA GLY A 37 6.89 1.76 13.24
C GLY A 37 7.12 0.46 12.45
N LEU A 38 6.70 -0.70 12.99
CA LEU A 38 6.78 -1.97 12.28
C LEU A 38 5.72 -2.02 11.17
N ALA A 39 4.48 -1.66 11.47
CA ALA A 39 3.41 -1.59 10.47
C ALA A 39 3.75 -0.61 9.34
N ALA A 40 4.25 0.58 9.68
CA ALA A 40 4.69 1.59 8.71
C ALA A 40 5.83 1.07 7.81
N ALA A 41 6.83 0.39 8.39
CA ALA A 41 7.93 -0.19 7.62
C ALA A 41 7.47 -1.30 6.67
N MET A 42 6.56 -2.18 7.12
CA MET A 42 6.00 -3.26 6.30
C MET A 42 5.22 -2.70 5.10
N ALA A 43 4.35 -1.72 5.34
CA ALA A 43 3.55 -1.10 4.28
C ALA A 43 4.43 -0.37 3.26
N ARG A 44 5.42 0.41 3.72
CA ARG A 44 6.38 1.10 2.85
C ARG A 44 7.19 0.09 2.02
N GLN A 45 7.66 -1.00 2.62
CA GLN A 45 8.36 -2.06 1.91
C GLN A 45 7.51 -2.73 0.83
N ALA A 46 6.22 -2.98 1.11
CA ALA A 46 5.30 -3.55 0.12
C ALA A 46 5.18 -2.68 -1.14
N GLY A 47 4.95 -1.37 -0.97
CA GLY A 47 4.84 -0.45 -2.10
C GLY A 47 6.16 -0.28 -2.85
N GLU A 48 7.27 -0.19 -2.12
CA GLU A 48 8.61 -0.02 -2.70
C GLU A 48 9.09 -1.25 -3.48
N ALA A 49 8.74 -2.45 -3.02
CA ALA A 49 9.07 -3.69 -3.73
C ALA A 49 8.39 -3.73 -5.11
N VAL A 50 7.13 -3.31 -5.19
CA VAL A 50 6.38 -3.22 -6.46
C VAL A 50 6.92 -2.08 -7.33
N LEU A 51 7.16 -0.90 -6.75
CA LEU A 51 7.63 0.28 -7.48
C LEU A 51 9.01 0.08 -8.12
N ARG A 52 9.92 -0.61 -7.43
CA ARG A 52 11.31 -0.80 -7.88
C ARG A 52 11.52 -2.07 -8.71
N HIS A 53 10.51 -2.93 -8.87
CA HIS A 53 10.66 -4.15 -9.66
C HIS A 53 10.76 -3.82 -11.16
N PRO A 54 11.74 -4.37 -11.91
CA PRO A 54 11.96 -4.01 -13.32
C PRO A 54 10.97 -4.66 -14.30
N GLY A 55 10.30 -5.73 -13.88
CA GLY A 55 9.28 -6.43 -14.68
C GLY A 55 7.93 -5.69 -14.74
N GLY A 56 7.03 -6.20 -15.59
CA GLY A 56 5.69 -5.66 -15.81
C GLY A 56 4.56 -6.66 -15.57
N VAL A 57 3.35 -6.25 -15.99
CA VAL A 57 2.08 -6.94 -15.67
C VAL A 57 1.94 -8.37 -16.21
N GLY A 58 2.82 -8.81 -17.10
CA GLY A 58 2.84 -10.16 -17.66
C GLY A 58 3.97 -11.04 -17.14
N ASP A 59 4.85 -10.51 -16.27
CA ASP A 59 6.03 -11.24 -15.81
C ASP A 59 5.71 -11.98 -14.50
N ASP A 60 5.86 -13.30 -14.47
CA ASP A 60 5.59 -14.12 -13.29
C ASP A 60 6.37 -13.66 -12.04
N ALA A 61 7.62 -13.23 -12.22
CA ALA A 61 8.44 -12.69 -11.14
C ALA A 61 7.84 -11.40 -10.55
N PHE A 62 7.35 -10.50 -11.41
CA PHE A 62 6.67 -9.28 -10.98
C PHE A 62 5.34 -9.59 -10.29
N LEU A 63 4.54 -10.50 -10.86
CA LEU A 63 3.26 -10.92 -10.29
C LEU A 63 3.41 -11.53 -8.90
N LYS A 64 4.50 -12.29 -8.68
CA LYS A 64 4.84 -12.82 -7.36
C LYS A 64 5.13 -11.70 -6.36
N VAL A 65 5.97 -10.72 -6.73
CA VAL A 65 6.28 -9.57 -5.86
C VAL A 65 5.03 -8.73 -5.56
N LEU A 66 4.17 -8.53 -6.55
CA LEU A 66 2.89 -7.84 -6.36
C LEU A 66 1.99 -8.57 -5.36
N ALA A 67 1.84 -9.89 -5.49
CA ALA A 67 1.03 -10.68 -4.58
C ALA A 67 1.59 -10.67 -3.15
N GLU A 68 2.91 -10.84 -3.00
CA GLU A 68 3.58 -10.75 -1.69
C GLU A 68 3.44 -9.35 -1.06
N GLY A 69 3.55 -8.29 -1.88
CA GLY A 69 3.34 -6.91 -1.46
C GLY A 69 1.93 -6.67 -0.93
N LEU A 70 0.90 -7.08 -1.67
CA LEU A 70 -0.51 -6.94 -1.24
C LEU A 70 -0.81 -7.74 0.03
N VAL A 71 -0.23 -8.93 0.20
CA VAL A 71 -0.35 -9.70 1.45
C VAL A 71 0.33 -8.96 2.60
N LEU A 72 1.54 -8.42 2.37
CA LEU A 72 2.27 -7.66 3.37
C LEU A 72 1.51 -6.39 3.80
N THR A 73 0.82 -5.71 2.87
CA THR A 73 -0.11 -4.61 3.16
C THR A 73 -1.20 -5.06 4.15
N GLY A 74 -1.85 -6.20 3.89
CA GLY A 74 -2.88 -6.74 4.79
C GLY A 74 -2.36 -7.07 6.20
N ILE A 75 -1.14 -7.63 6.29
CA ILE A 75 -0.50 -7.90 7.57
C ILE A 75 -0.19 -6.58 8.29
N SER A 76 0.28 -5.56 7.57
CA SER A 76 0.63 -4.26 8.17
C SER A 76 -0.57 -3.59 8.85
N MET A 77 -1.75 -3.64 8.21
CA MET A 77 -3.00 -3.16 8.82
C MET A 77 -3.37 -3.98 10.07
N SER A 78 -3.17 -5.30 10.03
CA SER A 78 -3.44 -6.18 11.18
C SER A 78 -2.52 -5.88 12.37
N VAL A 79 -1.28 -5.48 12.11
CA VAL A 79 -0.31 -5.06 13.15
C VAL A 79 -0.68 -3.69 13.72
N ALA A 80 -1.04 -2.72 12.86
CA ALA A 80 -1.47 -1.39 13.31
C ALA A 80 -2.81 -1.41 14.06
N GLY A 81 -3.68 -2.37 13.76
CA GLY A 81 -5.05 -2.42 14.28
C GLY A 81 -6.02 -1.47 13.57
N ASP A 82 -5.57 -0.79 12.52
CA ASP A 82 -6.36 0.09 11.65
C ASP A 82 -5.85 0.03 10.20
N SER A 83 -6.45 0.83 9.31
CA SER A 83 -6.09 0.88 7.90
C SER A 83 -5.00 1.90 7.56
N ARG A 84 -4.50 2.71 8.50
CA ARG A 84 -3.55 3.81 8.21
C ARG A 84 -2.31 3.41 7.41
N PRO A 85 -1.68 2.23 7.63
CA PRO A 85 -0.53 1.81 6.83
C PRO A 85 -0.83 1.71 5.33
N ALA A 86 -2.09 1.45 4.96
CA ALA A 86 -2.52 1.14 3.60
C ALA A 86 -3.58 2.10 3.05
N SER A 87 -4.17 2.96 3.87
CA SER A 87 -5.29 3.85 3.51
C SER A 87 -5.09 5.23 4.11
N GLY A 88 -4.72 6.20 3.27
CA GLY A 88 -4.54 7.60 3.60
C GLY A 88 -5.42 8.51 2.73
N ALA A 89 -4.98 9.74 2.48
CA ALA A 89 -5.73 10.71 1.70
C ALA A 89 -6.00 10.23 0.26
N CYS A 90 -5.10 9.43 -0.32
CA CYS A 90 -5.30 8.84 -1.64
C CYS A 90 -6.51 7.89 -1.69
N HIS A 91 -6.77 7.14 -0.62
CA HIS A 91 -7.93 6.25 -0.52
C HIS A 91 -9.20 7.04 -0.23
N GLU A 92 -9.14 8.10 0.57
CA GLU A 92 -10.29 8.99 0.79
C GLU A 92 -10.76 9.67 -0.50
N ILE A 93 -9.82 10.05 -1.40
CA ILE A 93 -10.18 10.52 -2.75
C ILE A 93 -10.93 9.45 -3.53
N ASN A 94 -10.48 8.19 -3.47
CA ASN A 94 -11.15 7.09 -4.15
C ASN A 94 -12.55 6.82 -3.56
N HIS A 95 -12.67 6.78 -2.23
CA HIS A 95 -13.94 6.66 -1.53
C HIS A 95 -14.92 7.79 -1.93
N ALA A 96 -14.43 9.01 -2.13
CA ALA A 96 -15.28 10.11 -2.61
C ALA A 96 -15.82 9.91 -4.04
N PHE A 97 -15.12 9.16 -4.90
CA PHE A 97 -15.62 8.77 -6.22
C PHE A 97 -16.57 7.57 -6.20
N ASP A 98 -16.43 6.69 -5.20
CA ASP A 98 -17.25 5.47 -5.05
C ASP A 98 -18.65 5.74 -4.44
N LEU A 99 -18.86 6.95 -3.89
CA LEU A 99 -20.14 7.43 -3.34
C LEU A 99 -21.08 7.98 -4.42
#